data_AF-A0AAN9FKU9-F1
#
_entry.id   AF-A0AAN9FKU9-F1
#
_cell.length_a   1.000
_cell.length_b   1.000
_cell.length_c   1.000
_cell.angle_alpha   90.00
_cell.angle_beta   90.00
_cell.angle_gamma   90.00
#
_symmetry.space_group_name_H-M   'P 1'
#
loop_
_entity.id
_entity.type
_entity.pdbx_description
1 polymer ?
#
loop_
_entity_poly.entity_id
_entity_poly.type
_entity_poly.pdbx_seq_one_letter_code
_entity_poly.pdbx_strand_id
1 'polypeptide(L)'
;MKAVGVVEATCEEIFELVMSMDRTRFEWDCSFHEGSLVEEVDGHTTVLYHRLQLDWFPMLVWPRDLCYVRYWRRNDDGSYGMQLSFLLMFCAYDYGVC
;
A
#
# COMPACT_ATOMS: atom_id res chain seq x y z
N MET A 1 15.45 1.52 -5.63
CA MET A 1 15.80 1.82 -4.22
C MET A 1 15.64 0.54 -3.41
N LYS A 2 16.48 0.29 -2.41
CA LYS A 2 16.36 -0.86 -1.49
C LYS A 2 16.44 -0.34 -0.06
N ALA A 3 15.50 -0.75 0.78
CA ALA A 3 15.53 -0.53 2.22
C ALA A 3 15.43 -1.89 2.92
N VAL A 4 16.12 -2.03 4.05
CA VAL A 4 16.11 -3.25 4.88
C VAL A 4 16.06 -2.81 6.33
N GLY A 5 15.15 -3.40 7.10
CA GLY A 5 15.02 -3.19 8.54
C GLY A 5 14.70 -4.51 9.23
N VAL A 6 15.11 -4.63 10.50
CA VAL A 6 14.75 -5.76 11.36
C VAL A 6 13.65 -5.28 12.28
N VAL A 7 12.59 -6.08 12.40
CA VAL A 7 11.43 -5.80 13.24
C VAL A 7 11.26 -6.97 14.21
N GLU A 8 11.03 -6.67 15.48
CA GLU A 8 10.78 -7.67 16.53
C GLU A 8 9.31 -8.12 16.50
N ALA A 9 8.97 -8.97 15.52
CA ALA A 9 7.64 -9.57 15.36
C ALA A 9 7.74 -10.88 14.57
N THR A 10 6.71 -11.73 14.63
CA THR A 10 6.64 -12.93 13.80
C THR A 10 6.38 -12.59 12.32
N CYS A 11 6.71 -13.52 11.41
CA CYS A 11 6.46 -13.32 9.98
C CYS A 11 4.95 -13.18 9.69
N GLU A 12 4.13 -13.94 10.40
CA GLU A 12 2.67 -13.92 10.32
C GLU A 12 2.09 -12.56 10.76
N GLU A 13 2.52 -12.02 11.91
CA GLU A 13 2.06 -10.71 12.39
C GLU A 13 2.43 -9.58 11.42
N ILE A 14 3.65 -9.58 10.89
CA ILE A 14 4.08 -8.60 9.89
C ILE A 14 3.27 -8.76 8.61
N PHE A 15 3.05 -10.00 8.17
CA PHE A 15 2.26 -10.28 6.98
C PHE A 15 0.82 -9.79 7.14
N GLU A 16 0.15 -10.11 8.23
CA GLU A 16 -1.21 -9.65 8.52
C GLU A 16 -1.29 -8.13 8.60
N LEU A 17 -0.34 -7.48 9.27
CA LEU A 17 -0.24 -6.02 9.36
C LEU A 17 -0.08 -5.35 7.98
N VAL A 18 0.77 -5.91 7.12
CA VAL A 18 1.00 -5.37 5.75
C VAL A 18 -0.16 -5.71 4.81
N MET A 19 -0.87 -6.80 5.06
CA MET A 19 -2.01 -7.21 4.25
C MET A 19 -3.29 -6.48 4.62
N SER A 20 -3.46 -6.09 5.88
CA SER A 20 -4.62 -5.34 6.36
C SER A 20 -4.72 -3.98 5.68
N MET A 21 -5.95 -3.62 5.34
CA MET A 21 -6.34 -2.38 4.68
C MET A 21 -7.27 -1.54 5.57
N ASP A 22 -7.24 -1.81 6.88
CA ASP A 22 -8.08 -1.12 7.85
C ASP A 22 -7.42 0.17 8.36
N ARG A 23 -8.06 0.78 9.36
CA ARG A 23 -7.59 2.05 9.96
C ARG A 23 -6.26 1.93 10.70
N THR A 24 -5.78 0.73 11.01
CA THR A 24 -4.48 0.53 11.69
C THR A 24 -3.31 0.84 10.77
N ARG A 25 -3.54 0.89 9.44
CA ARG A 25 -2.52 1.21 8.45
C ARG A 25 -1.83 2.57 8.68
N PHE A 26 -2.60 3.56 9.16
CA PHE A 26 -2.10 4.89 9.48
C PHE A 26 -1.08 4.91 10.63
N GLU A 27 -1.04 3.88 11.48
CA GLU A 27 -0.12 3.82 12.61
C GLU A 27 1.34 3.68 12.16
N TRP A 28 1.58 3.13 10.97
CA TRP A 28 2.92 2.84 10.45
C TRP A 28 3.17 3.33 9.02
N ASP A 29 2.13 3.60 8.22
CA ASP A 29 2.25 4.22 6.90
C ASP A 29 1.80 5.69 6.96
N CYS A 30 2.76 6.60 7.16
CA CYS A 30 2.51 8.04 7.25
C CYS A 30 2.08 8.69 5.91
N SER A 31 2.08 7.92 4.82
CA SER A 31 1.63 8.40 3.51
C SER A 31 0.23 7.91 3.17
N PHE A 32 -0.33 6.97 3.94
CA PHE A 32 -1.65 6.41 3.69
C PHE A 32 -2.73 7.44 4.04
N HIS A 33 -3.67 7.67 3.13
CA HIS A 33 -4.85 8.52 3.38
C HIS A 33 -6.15 7.76 3.17
N GLU A 34 -6.26 6.97 2.11
CA GLU A 34 -7.43 6.13 1.87
C GLU A 34 -7.01 4.88 1.10
N GLY A 35 -7.74 3.79 1.29
CA GLY A 35 -7.51 2.56 0.55
C GLY A 35 -8.79 1.76 0.38
N SER A 36 -8.94 1.09 -0.77
CA SER A 36 -10.05 0.20 -1.04
C SER A 36 -9.59 -1.01 -1.87
N LEU A 37 -10.26 -2.14 -1.62
CA LEU A 37 -10.17 -3.31 -2.48
C LEU A 37 -10.97 -3.04 -3.75
N VAL A 38 -10.29 -3.08 -4.90
CA VAL A 38 -10.92 -2.93 -6.21
C VAL A 38 -11.45 -4.28 -6.67
N GLU A 39 -10.59 -5.30 -6.61
CA GLU A 39 -10.92 -6.65 -7.07
C GLU A 39 -10.04 -7.68 -6.36
N GLU A 40 -10.62 -8.82 -6.00
CA GLU A 40 -9.87 -10.01 -5.62
C GLU A 40 -9.81 -10.92 -6.85
N VAL A 41 -8.60 -11.06 -7.43
CA VAL A 41 -8.38 -11.84 -8.66
C VAL A 41 -8.28 -13.33 -8.30
N ASP A 42 -7.52 -13.63 -7.25
CA ASP A 42 -7.43 -14.93 -6.62
C ASP A 42 -7.07 -14.74 -5.13
N GLY A 43 -7.10 -15.80 -4.32
CA GLY A 43 -6.77 -15.71 -2.89
C GLY A 43 -5.33 -15.25 -2.58
N HIS A 44 -4.49 -15.07 -3.60
CA HIS A 44 -3.10 -14.61 -3.54
C HIS A 44 -2.87 -13.26 -4.25
N THR A 45 -3.83 -12.78 -5.04
CA THR A 45 -3.70 -11.66 -5.96
C THR A 45 -4.89 -10.74 -5.81
N THR A 46 -4.60 -9.49 -5.44
CA THR A 46 -5.63 -8.46 -5.22
C THR A 46 -5.27 -7.19 -5.98
N VAL A 47 -6.27 -6.50 -6.51
CA VAL A 47 -6.14 -5.15 -7.07
C VAL A 47 -6.60 -4.16 -6.01
N LEU A 48 -5.72 -3.22 -5.69
CA LEU A 48 -5.94 -2.22 -4.64
C LEU A 48 -5.86 -0.82 -5.22
N TYR A 49 -6.69 0.05 -4.67
CA TYR A 49 -6.63 1.49 -4.88
C TYR A 49 -6.21 2.14 -3.57
N HIS A 50 -5.16 2.96 -3.60
CA HIS A 50 -4.71 3.77 -2.47
C HIS A 50 -4.64 5.23 -2.89
N ARG A 51 -5.11 6.11 -2.01
CA ARG A 51 -4.79 7.53 -2.05
C ARG A 51 -3.70 7.79 -1.02
N LEU A 52 -2.58 8.34 -1.49
CA LEU A 52 -1.43 8.69 -0.66
C LEU A 52 -1.37 10.20 -0.47
N GLN A 53 -1.21 10.64 0.77
CA GLN A 53 -1.01 12.05 1.13
C GLN A 53 -0.04 12.13 2.31
N LEU A 54 0.98 12.99 2.19
CA LEU A 54 1.97 13.19 3.25
C LEU A 54 1.46 14.25 4.23
N ASP A 55 0.98 13.80 5.39
CA ASP A 55 0.28 14.66 6.37
C ASP A 55 1.13 15.82 6.92
N TRP A 56 2.44 15.65 7.03
CA TRP A 56 3.37 16.68 7.48
C TRP A 56 3.70 17.78 6.44
N PHE A 57 3.28 17.65 5.17
CA PHE A 57 3.60 18.61 4.10
C PHE A 57 2.53 18.77 2.99
N PRO A 58 1.24 18.98 3.35
CA PRO A 58 0.12 18.91 2.41
C PRO A 58 0.09 20.04 1.38
N MET A 59 0.74 21.18 1.67
CA MET A 59 0.76 22.33 0.76
C MET A 59 1.74 22.19 -0.41
N LEU A 60 2.65 21.22 -0.35
CA LEU A 60 3.77 21.09 -1.30
C LEU A 60 3.75 19.75 -2.05
N VAL A 61 3.06 18.75 -1.52
CA VAL A 61 2.87 17.46 -2.19
C VAL A 61 1.39 17.18 -2.34
N TRP A 62 0.92 17.23 -3.58
CA TRP A 62 -0.45 16.86 -3.92
C TRP A 62 -0.72 15.38 -3.63
N PRO A 63 -1.95 15.02 -3.25
CA PRO A 63 -2.34 13.63 -3.11
C PRO A 63 -2.07 12.83 -4.39
N ARG A 64 -1.67 11.57 -4.21
CA ARG A 64 -1.32 10.65 -5.28
C ARG A 64 -2.27 9.47 -5.24
N ASP A 65 -2.95 9.23 -6.35
CA ASP A 65 -3.81 8.07 -6.49
C ASP A 65 -3.01 6.93 -7.13
N LEU A 66 -3.05 5.77 -6.48
CA LEU A 66 -2.25 4.61 -6.81
C LEU A 66 -3.17 3.41 -6.98
N CYS A 67 -3.23 2.87 -8.20
CA CYS A 67 -3.86 1.58 -8.46
C CYS A 67 -2.76 0.55 -8.75
N TYR A 68 -2.74 -0.55 -8.00
CA TYR A 68 -1.69 -1.57 -8.12
C TYR A 68 -2.22 -2.97 -7.84
N VAL A 69 -1.57 -3.96 -8.44
CA VAL A 69 -1.79 -5.37 -8.14
C VAL A 69 -0.83 -5.78 -7.02
N ARG A 70 -1.36 -6.41 -5.98
CA ARG A 70 -0.60 -7.02 -4.89
C ARG A 70 -0.72 -8.53 -4.99
N TYR A 71 0.39 -9.17 -5.33
CA TYR A 71 0.56 -10.61 -5.29
C TYR A 71 1.33 -11.01 -4.03
N TRP A 72 0.93 -12.10 -3.37
CA TRP A 72 1.69 -12.65 -2.25
C TRP A 72 1.77 -14.18 -2.33
N ARG A 73 2.85 -14.74 -1.79
CA ARG A 73 3.01 -16.19 -1.63
C ARG A 73 3.71 -16.52 -0.32
N ARG A 74 3.36 -17.66 0.25
CA ARG A 74 4.12 -18.27 1.35
C ARG A 74 5.16 -19.22 0.77
N ASN A 75 6.40 -19.06 1.20
CA ASN A 75 7.52 -19.91 0.80
C ASN A 75 7.61 -21.14 1.72
N ASP A 76 8.30 -22.18 1.25
CA ASP A 76 8.48 -23.43 2.01
C ASP A 76 9.29 -23.24 3.31
N ASP A 77 10.12 -22.20 3.37
CA ASP A 77 10.88 -21.80 4.56
C ASP A 77 10.03 -21.04 5.60
N GLY A 78 8.74 -20.83 5.32
CA GLY A 78 7.81 -20.08 6.17
C GLY A 78 7.82 -18.57 5.93
N SER A 79 8.67 -18.04 5.06
CA SER A 79 8.71 -16.61 4.73
C SER A 79 7.57 -16.21 3.79
N TYR A 80 7.14 -14.94 3.86
CA TYR A 80 6.15 -14.36 2.94
C TYR A 80 6.84 -13.50 1.89
N GLY A 81 6.61 -13.81 0.62
CA GLY A 81 6.99 -12.96 -0.50
C GLY A 81 5.80 -12.14 -0.96
N MET A 82 5.95 -10.81 -1.01
CA MET A 82 4.95 -9.90 -1.56
C MET A 82 5.54 -9.10 -2.73
N GLN A 83 4.78 -9.01 -3.82
CA GLN A 83 5.13 -8.23 -4.99
C GLN A 83 4.01 -7.26 -5.32
N LEU A 84 4.36 -5.98 -5.47
CA LEU A 84 3.45 -4.92 -5.89
C LEU A 84 3.79 -4.52 -7.32
N SER A 85 2.81 -4.59 -8.20
CA SER A 85 2.92 -4.16 -9.60
C SER A 85 2.01 -2.95 -9.82
N PHE A 86 2.63 -1.79 -10.04
CA PHE A 86 1.88 -0.56 -10.32
C PHE A 86 1.15 -0.68 -11.66
N LEU A 87 -0.17 -0.47 -11.63
CA LEU A 87 -0.96 -0.40 -12.85
C LEU A 87 -0.97 1.05 -13.35
N LEU A 88 -1.38 1.97 -12.50
CA LEU A 88 -1.49 3.40 -12.80
C LEU A 88 -1.18 4.21 -11.55
N MET A 89 -0.35 5.24 -11.70
CA MET A 89 -0.18 6.28 -10.70
C MET A 89 -0.69 7.58 -11.31
N PHE A 90 -1.76 8.11 -10.74
CA PHE A 90 -2.28 9.42 -11.12
C PHE A 90 -1.78 10.45 -10.11
N CYS A 91 -1.11 11.46 -10.61
CA CYS A 91 -0.97 12.71 -9.88
C CYS A 91 -2.23 13.50 -10.22
N ALA A 92 -3.09 13.78 -9.24
CA ALA A 92 -4.25 14.63 -9.47
C ALA A 92 -3.75 16.03 -9.90
N TYR A 93 -3.74 16.29 -11.20
CA TYR A 93 -3.50 17.61 -11.80
C TYR A 93 -4.79 18.02 -12.52
N ASP A 94 -5.32 19.19 -12.12
CA ASP A 94 -6.53 19.90 -12.59
C ASP A 94 -7.89 19.23 -12.31
N TYR A 95 -8.91 19.91 -11.77
CA TYR A 95 -9.49 21.18 -12.22
C TYR A 95 -9.91 22.11 -11.06
N GLY A 96 -9.58 23.41 -11.13
CA GLY A 96 -10.20 24.41 -10.25
C GLY A 96 -9.65 25.83 -10.24
N VAL A 97 -9.26 26.39 -11.39
CA VAL A 97 -9.51 27.83 -11.62
C VAL A 97 -11.00 27.93 -11.92
N CYS A 98 -11.76 28.53 -10.99
CA CYS A 98 -13.09 29.09 -11.25
C CYS A 98 -12.96 30.61 -11.25
#